data_AF-A0A9E0CLS6-F1
#
_entry.id   AF-A0A9E0CLS6-F1
#
_cell.length_a   1.000
_cell.length_b   1.000
_cell.length_c   1.000
_cell.angle_alpha   90.00
_cell.angle_beta   90.00
_cell.angle_gamma   90.00
#
_symmetry.space_group_name_H-M   'P 1'
#
loop_
_entity.id
_entity.type
_entity.pdbx_description
1 polymer ?
#
loop_
_entity_poly.entity_id
_entity_poly.type
_entity_poly.pdbx_seq_one_letter_code
_entity_poly.pdbx_strand_id
1 'polypeptide(L)'
;MKGKTFDSIFIPKIEQFDEIQLILGKLSEFQIEYKNLIPIIESKKGFENLANILQSIKKLSKIAFEHCDYNLDIGAYPFFHQDSWEYWKWITVITAIIEKTGIQLINSPYLNTANETFFCSMLDYITIKKDHFCGQLTLTTRQ
;
A
#
# COMPACT_ATOMS: atom_id res chain seq x y z
N MET A 1 20.00 18.32 -3.34
CA MET A 1 18.68 17.84 -3.82
C MET A 1 17.84 18.92 -4.49
N LYS A 2 18.17 20.23 -4.34
CA LYS A 2 17.50 21.30 -5.11
C LYS A 2 17.44 20.96 -6.61
N GLY A 3 16.23 21.00 -7.18
CA GLY A 3 15.96 20.71 -8.59
C GLY A 3 15.80 19.23 -8.94
N LYS A 4 15.74 18.31 -7.96
CA LYS A 4 15.38 16.90 -8.21
C LYS A 4 13.90 16.68 -7.88
N THR A 5 13.16 16.14 -8.85
CA THR A 5 11.76 15.72 -8.68
C THR A 5 11.71 14.20 -8.55
N PHE A 6 11.11 13.69 -7.48
CA PHE A 6 10.85 12.26 -7.33
C PHE A 6 9.57 11.88 -8.08
N ASP A 7 9.56 10.73 -8.74
CA ASP A 7 8.29 10.28 -9.32
C ASP A 7 7.30 9.87 -8.21
N SER A 8 7.75 9.03 -7.29
CA SER A 8 6.94 8.50 -6.21
C SER A 8 7.74 8.42 -4.92
N ILE A 9 7.11 8.75 -3.80
CA ILE A 9 7.66 8.59 -2.44
C ILE A 9 6.73 7.66 -1.67
N PHE A 10 7.27 6.53 -1.21
CA PHE A 10 6.57 5.62 -0.32
C PHE A 10 6.80 6.06 1.13
N ILE A 11 5.75 6.04 1.94
CA ILE A 11 5.82 6.41 3.35
C ILE A 11 5.44 5.20 4.21
N PRO A 12 6.39 4.59 4.93
CA PRO A 12 6.09 3.47 5.81
C PRO A 12 5.29 3.91 7.04
N LYS A 13 4.63 2.94 7.67
CA LYS A 13 4.02 3.03 9.00
C LYS A 13 3.10 4.22 9.22
N ILE A 14 2.26 4.53 8.25
CA ILE A 14 1.22 5.56 8.43
C ILE A 14 0.08 4.99 9.27
N GLU A 15 -0.17 5.61 10.41
CA GLU A 15 -1.24 5.24 11.34
C GLU A 15 -2.29 6.32 11.50
N GLN A 16 -1.94 7.57 11.20
CA GLN A 16 -2.78 8.75 11.38
C GLN A 16 -2.57 9.78 10.28
N PHE A 17 -3.58 10.62 10.05
CA PHE A 17 -3.52 11.68 9.04
C PHE A 17 -2.43 12.73 9.32
N ASP A 18 -2.25 13.11 10.58
CA ASP A 18 -1.32 14.18 10.97
C ASP A 18 0.13 13.85 10.62
N GLU A 19 0.48 12.56 10.59
CA GLU A 19 1.80 12.07 10.17
C GLU A 19 2.06 12.40 8.70
N ILE A 20 1.04 12.27 7.84
CA ILE A 20 1.17 12.66 6.45
C ILE A 20 1.33 14.19 6.32
N GLN A 21 0.57 14.98 7.09
CA GLN A 21 0.72 16.44 7.08
C GLN A 21 2.12 16.88 7.50
N LEU A 22 2.67 16.24 8.54
CA LEU A 22 4.03 16.49 8.98
C LEU A 22 5.04 16.22 7.86
N ILE A 23 4.89 15.09 7.15
CA ILE A 23 5.78 14.73 6.04
C ILE A 23 5.64 15.70 4.87
N LEU A 24 4.41 16.10 4.50
CA LEU A 24 4.17 17.12 3.48
C LEU A 24 4.84 18.45 3.84
N GLY A 25 4.73 18.87 5.10
CA GLY A 25 5.41 20.07 5.62
C GLY A 25 6.93 19.97 5.47
N LYS A 26 7.52 18.82 5.82
CA LYS A 26 8.96 18.57 5.69
C LYS A 26 9.41 18.56 4.23
N LEU A 27 8.68 17.88 3.34
CA LEU A 27 8.99 17.87 1.90
C LEU A 27 8.97 19.30 1.33
N SER A 28 7.99 20.12 1.72
CA SER A 28 7.93 21.53 1.32
C SER A 28 9.07 22.37 1.89
N GLU A 29 9.41 22.19 3.18
CA GLU A 29 10.51 22.88 3.87
C GLU A 29 11.84 22.66 3.13
N PHE A 30 12.10 21.42 2.72
CA PHE A 30 13.31 21.05 1.97
C PHE A 30 13.22 21.26 0.45
N GLN A 31 12.11 21.82 -0.06
CA GLN A 31 11.86 22.02 -1.49
C GLN A 31 12.02 20.72 -2.30
N ILE A 32 11.50 19.61 -1.75
CA ILE A 32 11.49 18.30 -2.41
C ILE A 32 10.20 18.18 -3.21
N GLU A 33 10.35 18.13 -4.53
CA GLU A 33 9.22 17.90 -5.44
C GLU A 33 8.98 16.41 -5.64
N TYR A 34 7.72 16.03 -5.77
CA TYR A 34 7.31 14.66 -6.08
C TYR A 34 6.00 14.63 -6.87
N LYS A 35 5.76 13.57 -7.65
CA LYS A 35 4.45 13.39 -8.33
C LYS A 35 3.45 12.62 -7.48
N ASN A 36 3.89 11.53 -6.84
CA ASN A 36 3.04 10.67 -6.03
C ASN A 36 3.59 10.53 -4.61
N LEU A 37 2.68 10.53 -3.65
CA LEU A 37 2.94 10.16 -2.26
C LEU A 37 2.12 8.93 -1.95
N ILE A 38 2.75 7.85 -1.49
CA ILE A 38 2.12 6.53 -1.36
C ILE A 38 2.29 6.03 0.08
N PRO A 39 1.29 6.26 0.95
CA PRO A 39 1.24 5.67 2.28
C PRO A 39 1.26 4.15 2.20
N ILE A 40 2.08 3.54 3.03
CA ILE A 40 2.09 2.10 3.26
C ILE A 40 1.31 1.85 4.55
N ILE A 41 0.26 1.03 4.42
CA ILE A 41 -0.54 0.55 5.53
C ILE A 41 0.04 -0.79 5.97
N GLU A 42 0.59 -0.82 7.18
CA GLU A 42 1.38 -1.96 7.68
C GLU A 42 1.24 -2.19 9.19
N SER A 43 0.27 -1.54 9.84
CA SER A 43 -0.08 -1.79 11.24
C SER A 43 -1.59 -1.89 11.43
N LYS A 44 -2.02 -2.51 12.53
CA LYS A 44 -3.42 -2.61 12.94
C LYS A 44 -4.05 -1.23 13.04
N LYS A 45 -3.36 -0.29 13.68
CA LYS A 45 -3.84 1.08 13.86
C LYS A 45 -3.99 1.81 12.53
N GLY A 46 -3.03 1.67 11.60
CA GLY A 46 -3.15 2.23 10.25
C GLY A 46 -4.30 1.63 9.45
N PHE A 47 -4.53 0.33 9.59
CA PHE A 47 -5.64 -0.38 8.94
C PHE A 47 -7.01 0.09 9.48
N GLU A 48 -7.16 0.17 10.81
CA GLU A 48 -8.40 0.64 11.45
C GLU A 48 -8.69 2.11 11.15
N ASN A 49 -7.65 2.94 11.01
CA ASN A 49 -7.77 4.36 10.69
C ASN A 49 -7.80 4.67 9.18
N LEU A 50 -7.78 3.65 8.31
CA LEU A 50 -7.58 3.85 6.87
C LEU A 50 -8.55 4.88 6.28
N ALA A 51 -9.85 4.77 6.57
CA ALA A 51 -10.84 5.73 6.05
C ALA A 51 -10.52 7.19 6.42
N ASN A 52 -10.04 7.43 7.65
CA ASN A 52 -9.68 8.77 8.13
C ASN A 52 -8.39 9.28 7.48
N ILE A 53 -7.40 8.40 7.29
CA ILE A 53 -6.15 8.70 6.59
C ILE A 53 -6.45 9.18 5.15
N LEU A 54 -7.39 8.54 4.46
CA LEU A 54 -7.69 8.80 3.05
C LEU A 54 -8.55 10.04 2.79
N GLN A 55 -9.51 10.36 3.67
CA GLN A 55 -10.44 11.49 3.47
C GLN A 55 -9.74 12.86 3.36
N SER A 56 -8.55 12.97 3.93
CA SER A 56 -7.97 14.26 4.25
C SER A 56 -6.91 14.71 3.23
N ILE A 57 -6.64 13.91 2.19
CA ILE A 57 -5.61 14.20 1.17
C ILE A 57 -6.23 14.22 -0.22
N LYS A 58 -6.58 15.42 -0.69
CA LYS A 58 -7.15 15.65 -2.04
C LYS A 58 -6.29 15.12 -3.21
N LYS A 59 -5.00 14.85 -2.98
CA LYS A 59 -4.03 14.41 -3.99
C LYS A 59 -3.60 12.94 -3.84
N LEU A 60 -4.16 12.20 -2.89
CA LEU A 60 -3.80 10.80 -2.76
C LEU A 60 -4.50 10.00 -3.87
N SER A 61 -3.72 9.30 -4.68
CA SER A 61 -4.22 8.43 -5.74
C SER A 61 -3.90 6.96 -5.50
N LYS A 62 -2.95 6.68 -4.60
CA LYS A 62 -2.42 5.34 -4.36
C LYS A 62 -2.11 5.11 -2.89
N ILE A 63 -2.32 3.89 -2.44
CA ILE A 63 -1.81 3.34 -1.17
C ILE A 63 -1.11 2.00 -1.45
N ALA A 64 -0.23 1.59 -0.55
CA ALA A 64 0.32 0.24 -0.53
C ALA A 64 -0.10 -0.47 0.75
N PHE A 65 -0.20 -1.80 0.69
CA PHE A 65 -0.35 -2.64 1.86
C PHE A 65 0.94 -3.45 2.04
N GLU A 66 1.51 -3.49 3.24
CA GLU A 66 2.62 -4.36 3.57
C GLU A 66 2.10 -5.39 4.60
N HIS A 67 1.86 -6.61 4.13
CA HIS A 67 1.19 -7.61 4.94
C HIS A 67 2.12 -8.25 5.98
N CYS A 68 3.44 -8.20 5.81
CA CYS A 68 4.38 -8.85 6.73
C CYS A 68 4.44 -8.09 8.07
N ASP A 69 4.66 -6.78 8.01
CA ASP A 69 4.65 -5.87 9.14
C ASP A 69 3.25 -5.81 9.77
N TYR A 70 2.19 -5.89 8.95
CA TYR A 70 0.82 -6.00 9.47
C TYR A 70 0.60 -7.30 10.26
N ASN A 71 1.03 -8.45 9.72
CA ASN A 71 0.97 -9.74 10.43
C ASN A 71 1.73 -9.68 11.76
N LEU A 72 2.92 -9.08 11.74
CA LEU A 72 3.74 -8.88 12.94
C LEU A 72 3.01 -8.04 13.98
N ASP A 73 2.41 -6.91 13.57
CA ASP A 73 1.72 -5.98 14.46
C ASP A 73 0.47 -6.59 15.11
N ILE A 74 -0.28 -7.43 14.37
CA ILE A 74 -1.45 -8.14 14.93
C ILE A 74 -1.08 -9.42 15.71
N GLY A 75 0.21 -9.79 15.77
CA GLY A 75 0.68 -11.00 16.43
C GLY A 75 0.24 -12.30 15.75
N ALA A 76 0.00 -12.28 14.43
CA ALA A 76 -0.37 -13.47 13.68
C ALA A 76 0.88 -14.34 13.43
N TYR A 77 0.80 -15.63 13.81
CA TYR A 77 1.81 -16.63 13.46
C TYR A 77 1.16 -18.01 13.26
N PRO A 78 1.41 -18.72 12.14
CA PRO A 78 2.22 -18.27 10.99
C PRO A 78 1.61 -17.05 10.28
N PHE A 79 2.43 -16.35 9.50
CA PHE A 79 1.96 -15.19 8.74
C PHE A 79 0.98 -15.62 7.65
N PHE A 80 -0.08 -14.83 7.49
CA PHE A 80 -1.02 -14.98 6.39
C PHE A 80 -0.47 -14.32 5.13
N HIS A 81 -0.35 -15.09 4.06
CA HIS A 81 0.17 -14.67 2.77
C HIS A 81 -0.91 -14.71 1.69
N GLN A 82 -0.57 -14.37 0.45
CA GLN A 82 -1.49 -14.28 -0.68
C GLN A 82 -2.16 -15.62 -1.05
N ASP A 83 -1.64 -16.75 -0.55
CA ASP A 83 -2.24 -18.09 -0.66
C ASP A 83 -3.21 -18.43 0.49
N SER A 84 -3.41 -17.50 1.43
CA SER A 84 -4.36 -17.64 2.54
C SER A 84 -5.65 -16.86 2.30
N TRP A 85 -6.75 -17.34 2.89
CA TRP A 85 -8.02 -16.61 2.88
C TRP A 85 -7.90 -15.28 3.64
N GLU A 86 -7.17 -15.28 4.75
CA GLU A 86 -7.01 -14.16 5.68
C GLU A 86 -6.44 -12.91 4.98
N TYR A 87 -5.42 -13.09 4.14
CA TYR A 87 -4.89 -12.01 3.32
C TYR A 87 -5.98 -11.35 2.48
N TRP A 88 -6.79 -12.16 1.78
CA TRP A 88 -7.84 -11.65 0.90
C TRP A 88 -9.03 -11.05 1.67
N LYS A 89 -9.27 -11.43 2.94
CA LYS A 89 -10.19 -10.71 3.82
C LYS A 89 -9.71 -9.27 4.04
N TRP A 90 -8.42 -9.06 4.32
CA TRP A 90 -7.87 -7.73 4.52
C TRP A 90 -7.94 -6.88 3.25
N ILE A 91 -7.57 -7.47 2.12
CA ILE A 91 -7.70 -6.81 0.81
C ILE A 91 -9.17 -6.44 0.52
N THR A 92 -10.13 -7.31 0.84
CA THR A 92 -11.56 -7.01 0.66
C THR A 92 -11.99 -5.80 1.49
N VAL A 93 -11.52 -5.70 2.73
CA VAL A 93 -11.82 -4.54 3.59
C VAL A 93 -11.16 -3.27 3.05
N ILE A 94 -9.87 -3.32 2.67
CA ILE A 94 -9.17 -2.18 2.08
C ILE A 94 -9.87 -1.70 0.81
N THR A 95 -10.18 -2.63 -0.10
CA THR A 95 -10.81 -2.31 -1.39
C THR A 95 -12.21 -1.71 -1.21
N ALA A 96 -12.99 -2.19 -0.24
CA ALA A 96 -14.28 -1.61 0.11
C ALA A 96 -14.17 -0.17 0.66
N ILE A 97 -13.10 0.14 1.41
CA ILE A 97 -12.85 1.50 1.93
C ILE A 97 -12.47 2.47 0.78
N ILE A 98 -11.68 2.00 -0.19
CA ILE A 98 -11.18 2.87 -1.28
C ILE A 98 -12.12 2.98 -2.48
N GLU A 99 -13.11 2.08 -2.63
CA GLU A 99 -13.99 1.95 -3.82
C GLU A 99 -14.56 3.30 -4.31
N LYS A 100 -14.97 4.19 -3.40
CA LYS A 100 -15.60 5.48 -3.74
C LYS A 100 -14.65 6.67 -3.77
N THR A 101 -13.37 6.43 -3.53
CA THR A 101 -12.35 7.49 -3.37
C THR A 101 -11.54 7.73 -4.64
N GLY A 102 -11.56 6.79 -5.59
CA GLY A 102 -10.66 6.78 -6.75
C GLY A 102 -9.21 6.45 -6.41
N ILE A 103 -8.92 6.09 -5.15
CA ILE A 103 -7.62 5.61 -4.70
C ILE A 103 -7.47 4.15 -5.10
N GLN A 104 -6.28 3.80 -5.61
CA GLN A 104 -5.94 2.42 -5.97
C GLN A 104 -4.90 1.83 -5.02
N LEU A 105 -4.97 0.52 -4.83
CA LEU A 105 -4.06 -0.26 -4.00
C LEU A 105 -2.88 -0.79 -4.83
N ILE A 106 -1.69 -0.70 -4.26
CA ILE A 106 -0.51 -1.46 -4.66
C ILE A 106 -0.44 -2.68 -3.75
N ASN A 107 -0.49 -3.86 -4.35
CA ASN A 107 -0.53 -5.13 -3.63
C ASN A 107 0.83 -5.45 -2.97
N SER A 108 0.78 -6.15 -1.82
CA SER A 108 1.96 -6.50 -1.04
C SER A 108 2.88 -7.48 -1.77
N PRO A 109 4.19 -7.52 -1.47
CA PRO A 109 5.13 -8.43 -2.11
C PRO A 109 4.75 -9.90 -1.92
N TYR A 110 4.85 -10.71 -2.97
CA TYR A 110 4.70 -12.17 -2.87
C TYR A 110 6.02 -12.81 -2.51
N LEU A 111 6.10 -13.44 -1.33
CA LEU A 111 7.38 -13.90 -0.77
C LEU A 111 7.91 -15.20 -1.38
N ASN A 112 7.03 -16.04 -1.96
CA ASN A 112 7.46 -17.29 -2.59
C ASN A 112 7.94 -17.04 -4.03
N THR A 113 9.17 -16.54 -4.15
CA THR A 113 9.80 -16.15 -5.43
C THR A 113 10.03 -17.31 -6.39
N ALA A 114 9.92 -18.56 -5.93
CA ALA A 114 10.04 -19.76 -6.77
C ALA A 114 8.70 -20.17 -7.42
N ASN A 115 7.56 -19.71 -6.90
CA ASN A 115 6.23 -20.10 -7.37
C ASN A 115 5.66 -19.10 -8.39
N GLU A 116 6.25 -19.10 -9.59
CA GLU A 116 5.88 -18.22 -10.69
C GLU A 116 4.43 -18.42 -11.14
N THR A 117 3.95 -19.67 -11.18
CA THR A 117 2.56 -19.99 -11.56
C THR A 117 1.53 -19.34 -10.64
N PHE A 118 1.76 -19.41 -9.32
CA PHE A 118 0.87 -18.74 -8.36
C PHE A 118 0.98 -17.22 -8.48
N PHE A 119 2.19 -16.68 -8.63
CA PHE A 119 2.39 -15.25 -8.82
C PHE A 119 1.62 -14.72 -10.05
N CYS A 120 1.70 -15.40 -11.19
CA CYS A 120 0.93 -15.04 -12.39
C CYS A 120 -0.58 -15.14 -12.16
N SER A 121 -1.06 -16.19 -11.47
CA SER A 121 -2.49 -16.33 -11.16
C SER A 121 -3.00 -15.20 -10.25
N MET A 122 -2.16 -14.73 -9.32
CA MET A 122 -2.43 -13.57 -8.49
C MET A 122 -2.45 -12.27 -9.33
N LEU A 123 -1.51 -12.12 -10.28
CA LEU A 123 -1.50 -10.98 -11.20
C LEU A 123 -2.78 -10.92 -12.06
N ASP A 124 -3.25 -12.06 -12.56
CA ASP A 124 -4.50 -12.14 -13.31
C ASP A 124 -5.69 -11.67 -12.44
N TYR A 125 -5.75 -12.13 -11.20
CA TYR A 125 -6.79 -11.72 -10.24
C TYR A 125 -6.80 -10.22 -9.97
N ILE A 126 -5.64 -9.61 -9.66
CA ILE A 126 -5.59 -8.17 -9.37
C ILE A 126 -5.86 -7.34 -10.63
N THR A 127 -5.47 -7.82 -11.81
CA THR A 127 -5.71 -7.16 -13.11
C THR A 127 -7.19 -7.10 -13.45
N ILE A 128 -7.95 -8.18 -13.17
CA ILE A 128 -9.41 -8.17 -13.32
C ILE A 128 -10.05 -7.09 -12.42
N LYS A 129 -9.42 -6.77 -11.29
CA LYS A 129 -9.85 -5.73 -10.34
C LYS A 129 -9.10 -4.39 -10.55
N LYS A 130 -8.78 -4.02 -11.79
CA LYS A 130 -8.03 -2.79 -12.14
C LYS A 130 -8.57 -1.47 -11.55
N ASP A 131 -9.86 -1.41 -11.22
CA ASP A 131 -10.44 -0.21 -10.60
C ASP A 131 -10.00 -0.07 -9.13
N HIS A 132 -9.58 -1.17 -8.51
CA HIS A 132 -9.08 -1.21 -7.13
C HIS A 132 -7.57 -1.34 -7.02
N PHE A 133 -6.90 -1.92 -8.03
CA PHE A 133 -5.45 -2.16 -8.00
C PHE A 133 -4.72 -1.38 -9.08
N CYS A 134 -3.54 -0.86 -8.75
CA CYS A 134 -2.66 -0.17 -9.71
C CYS A 134 -1.24 -0.74 -9.78
N GLY A 135 -0.93 -1.78 -9.00
CA GLY A 135 0.38 -2.41 -9.05
C GLY A 135 0.56 -3.58 -8.08
N GLN A 136 1.70 -4.23 -8.23
CA GLN A 136 2.21 -5.33 -7.42
C GLN A 136 3.64 -4.97 -7.02
N LEU A 137 3.97 -5.05 -5.73
CA LEU A 137 5.38 -4.94 -5.30
C LEU A 137 6.12 -6.24 -5.64
N THR A 138 7.32 -6.13 -6.21
CA THR A 138 8.13 -7.28 -6.63
C THR A 138 9.47 -7.26 -5.92
N LEU A 139 9.98 -8.44 -5.55
CA LEU A 139 11.24 -8.59 -4.81
C LEU A 139 12.40 -8.99 -5.72
N THR A 140 12.08 -9.44 -6.94
CA THR A 140 13.06 -9.90 -7.92
C THR A 140 12.68 -9.38 -9.29
N THR A 141 13.62 -9.38 -10.23
CA THR A 141 13.35 -9.01 -11.63
C THR A 141 12.53 -10.03 -12.41
N ARG A 142 12.29 -11.21 -11.84
CA ARG A 142 11.43 -12.25 -12.44
C ARG A 142 9.95 -12.08 -12.07
N GLN A 143 9.68 -11.30 -11.03
CA GLN A 143 8.34 -10.91 -10.60
C GLN A 143 8.01 -9.55 -11.23
#